data_AF-A0A8J7Y7G9-F1
#
_entry.id   AF-A0A8J7Y7G9-F1
#
_cell.length_a   1.000
_cell.length_b   1.000
_cell.length_c   1.000
_cell.angle_alpha   90.00
_cell.angle_beta   90.00
_cell.angle_gamma   90.00
#
_symmetry.space_group_name_H-M   'P 1'
#
loop_
_entity.id
_entity.type
_entity.pdbx_description
1 polymer ?
#
loop_
_entity_poly.entity_id
_entity_poly.type
_entity_poly.pdbx_seq_one_letter_code
_entity_poly.pdbx_strand_id
1 'polypeptide(L)'
;MEPLVVEAGEASVEDLLDTLESGRRVVVRTEFLGDAHEVTLRYDGVWYCDTPTRLHRHDSRAEMRTCLERQGYGRDAGDADDTR
;
A
#
# COMPACT_ATOMS: atom_id res chain seq x y z
N MET A 1 18.36 3.14 -3.27
CA MET A 1 17.19 3.34 -4.13
C MET A 1 16.16 4.09 -3.32
N GLU A 2 15.65 5.21 -3.85
CA GLU A 2 14.66 6.03 -3.17
C GLU A 2 13.29 5.32 -3.17
N PRO A 3 12.50 5.43 -2.08
CA PRO A 3 11.17 4.84 -2.05
C PRO A 3 10.27 5.47 -3.12
N LEU A 4 9.30 4.70 -3.61
CA LEU A 4 8.17 5.28 -4.35
C LEU A 4 7.24 5.92 -3.31
N VAL A 5 6.91 7.20 -3.47
CA VAL A 5 5.96 7.90 -2.59
C VAL A 5 4.70 8.16 -3.39
N VAL A 6 3.55 7.72 -2.88
CA VAL A 6 2.22 7.86 -3.52
C VAL A 6 1.17 8.23 -2.48
N GLU A 7 0.11 8.91 -2.88
CA GLU A 7 -1.07 9.09 -2.04
C GLU A 7 -1.94 7.83 -2.04
N ALA A 8 -2.71 7.61 -0.96
CA ALA A 8 -3.64 6.49 -0.86
C ALA A 8 -4.68 6.54 -2.00
N GLY A 9 -4.76 5.45 -2.78
CA GLY A 9 -5.64 5.37 -3.94
C GLY A 9 -5.06 5.96 -5.24
N GLU A 10 -3.89 6.58 -5.21
CA GLU A 10 -3.22 7.11 -6.42
C GLU A 10 -2.72 5.98 -7.34
N ALA A 11 -2.11 4.96 -6.75
CA ALA A 11 -1.59 3.79 -7.46
C ALA A 11 -2.53 2.59 -7.32
N SER A 12 -2.55 1.72 -8.34
CA SER A 12 -3.30 0.47 -8.24
C SER A 12 -2.64 -0.49 -7.25
N VAL A 13 -3.43 -1.37 -6.64
CA VAL A 13 -2.89 -2.38 -5.72
C VAL A 13 -1.83 -3.25 -6.42
N GLU A 14 -2.04 -3.60 -7.69
CA GLU A 14 -1.07 -4.40 -8.46
C GLU A 14 0.24 -3.65 -8.72
N ASP A 15 0.20 -2.36 -9.07
CA ASP A 15 1.41 -1.55 -9.28
C ASP A 15 2.25 -1.44 -8.00
N LEU A 16 1.58 -1.31 -6.84
CA LEU A 16 2.25 -1.28 -5.55
C LEU A 16 2.95 -2.60 -5.26
N LEU A 17 2.27 -3.72 -5.49
CA LEU A 17 2.83 -5.06 -5.29
C LEU A 17 4.01 -5.33 -6.25
N ASP A 18 3.89 -4.98 -7.53
CA ASP A 18 4.95 -5.13 -8.52
C ASP A 18 6.18 -4.29 -8.17
N THR A 19 5.97 -3.06 -7.69
CA THR A 19 7.05 -2.19 -7.21
C THR A 19 7.79 -2.83 -6.04
N LEU A 20 7.06 -3.44 -5.11
CA LEU A 20 7.65 -4.12 -3.95
C LEU A 20 8.44 -5.36 -4.36
N GLU A 21 7.92 -6.18 -5.26
CA GLU A 21 8.63 -7.35 -5.81
C GLU A 21 9.87 -6.98 -6.62
N SER A 22 9.90 -5.79 -7.24
CA SER A 22 11.10 -5.26 -7.89
C SER A 22 12.22 -4.89 -6.90
N GLY A 23 11.97 -5.00 -5.59
CA GLY A 23 12.89 -4.65 -4.52
C GLY A 23 12.85 -3.18 -4.12
N ARG A 24 11.90 -2.40 -4.65
CA ARG A 24 11.71 -1.00 -4.30
C ARG A 24 10.65 -0.86 -3.20
N ARG A 25 10.95 -0.10 -2.15
CA ARG A 25 9.99 0.20 -1.09
C ARG A 25 8.98 1.25 -1.53
N VAL A 26 7.79 1.20 -0.96
CA VAL A 26 6.73 2.17 -1.22
C VAL A 26 6.34 2.86 0.09
N VAL A 27 6.13 4.16 0.04
CA VAL A 27 5.55 4.96 1.12
C VAL A 27 4.20 5.47 0.63
N VAL A 28 3.13 5.06 1.29
CA VAL A 28 1.78 5.51 1.01
C VAL A 28 1.42 6.61 2.00
N ARG A 29 1.07 7.78 1.49
CA ARG A 29 0.58 8.90 2.28
C ARG A 29 -0.93 8.82 2.39
N THR A 30 -1.43 8.90 3.62
CA THR A 30 -2.86 8.78 3.91
C THR A 30 -3.19 9.68 5.08
N GLU A 31 -4.38 10.28 5.07
CA GLU A 31 -4.87 11.05 6.20
C GLU A 31 -5.79 10.19 7.07
N PHE A 32 -5.47 10.08 8.36
CA PHE A 32 -6.31 9.38 9.33
C PHE A 32 -6.46 10.23 10.59
N LEU A 33 -7.68 10.33 11.12
CA LEU A 33 -8.02 11.17 12.29
C LEU A 33 -7.64 12.65 12.18
N GLY A 34 -7.49 13.17 10.95
CA GLY A 34 -7.14 14.57 10.69
C GLY A 34 -5.64 14.86 10.64
N ASP A 35 -4.79 13.84 10.75
CA ASP A 35 -3.35 13.95 10.59
C ASP A 35 -2.87 13.15 9.38
N ALA A 36 -1.88 13.70 8.67
CA ALA A 36 -1.20 13.00 7.60
C ALA A 36 -0.27 11.92 8.17
N HIS A 37 -0.42 10.70 7.69
CA HIS A 37 0.33 9.54 8.09
C HIS A 37 1.03 8.90 6.89
N GLU A 38 2.24 8.44 7.12
CA GLU A 38 3.02 7.69 6.14
C GLU A 38 2.99 6.20 6.52
N VAL A 39 2.55 5.38 5.59
CA VAL A 39 2.55 3.92 5.68
C VAL A 39 3.68 3.40 4.83
N THR A 40 4.54 2.56 5.39
CA THR A 40 5.66 1.99 4.63
C THR A 40 5.36 0.55 4.23
N LEU A 41 5.36 0.30 2.93
CA LEU A 41 5.27 -1.03 2.36
C LEU A 41 6.67 -1.52 1.96
N ARG A 42 6.99 -2.77 2.30
CA ARG A 42 8.27 -3.39 1.96
C ARG A 42 8.13 -4.88 1.70
N TYR A 43 9.01 -5.40 0.87
CA TYR A 43 9.15 -6.82 0.57
C TYR A 43 10.62 -7.24 0.63
N ASP A 44 10.91 -8.29 1.38
CA ASP A 44 12.26 -8.90 1.52
C ASP A 44 12.23 -10.44 1.44
N GLY A 45 11.16 -10.99 0.88
CA GLY A 45 10.78 -12.40 0.98
C GLY A 45 9.48 -12.59 1.76
N VAL A 46 9.20 -11.68 2.71
CA VAL A 46 7.92 -11.53 3.40
C VAL A 46 7.39 -10.11 3.13
N TRP A 47 6.08 -9.97 3.05
CA TRP A 47 5.42 -8.68 2.82
C TRP A 47 5.13 -7.98 4.14
N TYR A 48 5.47 -6.71 4.24
CA TYR A 48 5.17 -5.90 5.41
C TYR A 48 4.41 -4.64 5.00
N CYS A 49 3.33 -4.39 5.75
CA CYS A 49 2.57 -3.17 5.72
C CYS A 49 2.73 -2.51 7.10
N ASP A 50 3.62 -1.53 7.16
CA ASP A 50 3.96 -0.81 8.39
C ASP A 50 3.08 0.42 8.52
N THR A 51 2.00 0.27 9.29
CA THR A 51 1.09 1.37 9.60
C THR A 51 1.49 1.99 10.94
N PRO A 52 1.16 3.27 11.20
CA PRO A 52 1.53 3.94 12.45
C PRO A 52 1.05 3.22 13.71
N THR A 53 -0.06 2.48 13.62
CA THR A 53 -0.69 1.80 14.76
C THR A 53 -0.30 0.32 14.85
N ARG A 54 0.09 -0.30 13.73
CA ARG A 54 0.37 -1.74 13.68
C ARG A 54 1.25 -2.12 12.49
N LEU A 55 2.23 -2.98 12.77
CA LEU A 55 2.98 -3.69 11.75
C LEU A 55 2.23 -4.96 11.32
N HIS A 56 1.74 -4.98 10.08
CA HIS A 56 1.15 -6.15 9.44
C HIS A 56 2.20 -6.91 8.65
N ARG A 57 2.18 -8.25 8.75
CA ARG A 57 3.08 -9.15 8.03
C ARG A 57 2.24 -10.16 7.25
N HIS A 58 2.65 -10.45 6.03
CA HIS A 58 1.95 -11.35 5.14
C HIS A 58 2.95 -12.26 4.42
N ASP A 59 2.63 -13.54 4.34
CA ASP A 59 3.50 -14.54 3.73
C ASP A 59 3.23 -14.71 2.23
N SER A 60 2.16 -14.10 1.73
CA SER A 60 1.72 -14.22 0.34
C SER A 60 1.30 -12.89 -0.27
N ARG A 61 1.51 -12.76 -1.58
CA ARG A 61 1.06 -11.60 -2.37
C ARG A 61 -0.46 -11.36 -2.23
N ALA A 62 -1.26 -12.44 -2.21
CA ALA A 62 -2.71 -12.35 -2.04
C ALA A 62 -3.13 -11.76 -0.68
N GLU A 63 -2.44 -12.13 0.40
CA GLU A 63 -2.73 -11.57 1.73
C GLU A 63 -2.37 -10.08 1.80
N MET A 64 -1.21 -9.71 1.23
CA MET A 64 -0.81 -8.31 1.11
C MET A 64 -1.81 -7.51 0.28
N ARG A 65 -2.24 -8.05 -0.87
CA ARG A 65 -3.27 -7.46 -1.72
C ARG A 65 -4.54 -7.14 -0.91
N THR A 66 -5.08 -8.13 -0.21
CA THR A 66 -6.26 -7.93 0.64
C THR A 66 -6.02 -6.91 1.75
N CYS A 67 -4.80 -6.81 2.30
CA CYS A 67 -4.46 -5.76 3.24
C CYS A 67 -4.54 -4.37 2.59
N LEU A 68 -3.93 -4.18 1.42
CA LEU A 68 -3.94 -2.90 0.71
C LEU A 68 -5.35 -2.47 0.31
N GLU A 69 -6.17 -3.40 -0.18
CA GLU A 69 -7.58 -3.17 -0.53
C GLU A 69 -8.40 -2.76 0.72
N ARG A 70 -8.27 -3.50 1.83
CA ARG A 70 -9.01 -3.21 3.07
C ARG A 70 -8.63 -1.87 3.70
N GLN A 71 -7.36 -1.50 3.57
CA GLN A 71 -6.84 -0.25 4.11
C GLN A 71 -7.07 0.94 3.18
N GLY A 72 -7.47 0.71 1.92
CA GLY A 72 -7.65 1.76 0.90
C GLY A 72 -6.34 2.40 0.43
N TYR A 73 -5.21 1.67 0.52
CA TYR A 73 -3.90 2.22 0.16
C TYR A 73 -3.64 2.19 -1.35
N GLY A 74 -4.28 1.27 -2.07
CA GLY A 74 -4.25 1.22 -3.52
C GLY A 74 -5.66 1.24 -4.09
N ARG A 75 -5.78 1.70 -5.34
CA ARG A 75 -7.04 1.61 -6.09
C ARG A 75 -7.31 0.16 -6.45
N ASP A 76 -8.51 -0.32 -6.13
CA ASP A 76 -8.98 -1.57 -6.72
C ASP A 76 -9.28 -1.37 -8.21
N ALA A 77 -9.21 -2.43 -9.00
CA ALA A 77 -9.62 -2.37 -10.40
C ALA A 77 -11.12 -2.00 -10.53
N GLY A 78 -11.92 -2.23 -9.49
CA GLY A 78 -13.34 -1.89 -9.40
C GLY A 78 -13.68 -0.45 -8.96
N ASP A 79 -12.74 0.29 -8.35
CA ASP A 79 -12.96 1.67 -7.84
C ASP A 79 -12.68 2.75 -8.91
N ALA A 80 -13.03 2.48 -10.16
CA ALA A 80 -12.95 3.47 -11.24
C ALA A 80 -14.19 4.38 -11.33
N ASP A 81 -15.16 4.23 -10.42
CA ASP A 81 -16.47 4.88 -10.50
C ASP A 81 -16.88 5.51 -9.15
N ASP A 82 -16.11 6.49 -8.65
CA ASP A 82 -16.62 7.48 -7.69
C ASP A 82 -16.09 8.88 -8.04
N THR A 83 -16.57 9.39 -9.17
CA THR A 83 -16.64 10.82 -9.44
C THR A 83 -17.91 11.03 -10.26
N ARG A 84 -19.05 11.16 -9.58
CA ARG A 84 -20.30 11.59 -10.19
C ARG A 84 -20.93 12.75 -9.42
#